data_AF-A0A954LA79-F1
#
_entry.id   AF-A0A954LA79-F1
#
_cell.length_a   1.000
_cell.length_b   1.000
_cell.length_c   1.000
_cell.angle_alpha   90.00
_cell.angle_beta   90.00
_cell.angle_gamma   90.00
#
_symmetry.space_group_name_H-M   'P 1'
#
loop_
_entity.id
_entity.type
_entity.pdbx_description
1 polymer ?
#
loop_
_entity_poly.entity_id
_entity_poly.type
_entity_poly.pdbx_seq_one_letter_code
_entity_poly.pdbx_strand_id
1 'polypeptide(L)'
;FLFPPRPIMDIWHDPRFDFTDTLEERLLAAGLYHSRERHVALMSHKPPGAGWRRLAARFHRKLVHVPLSRFGTETIERLRMFHVLNGHEVRTYASHFIRKP
;
A
#
# COMPACT_ATOMS: atom_id res chain seq x y z
N PHE A 1 -3.50 -2.00 24.06
CA PHE A 1 -2.21 -1.58 23.48
C PHE A 1 -2.43 -0.37 22.58
N LEU A 2 -2.38 0.85 23.14
CA LEU A 2 -2.49 2.10 22.38
C LEU A 2 -1.12 2.78 22.43
N PHE A 3 -0.26 2.35 21.52
CA PHE A 3 0.90 3.10 21.06
C PHE A 3 0.37 4.02 19.96
N PRO A 4 0.90 5.22 19.69
CA PRO A 4 0.81 5.71 18.34
C PRO A 4 2.10 5.26 17.66
N PRO A 5 2.13 4.19 16.84
CA PRO A 5 2.93 4.30 15.65
C PRO A 5 2.15 5.30 14.78
N ARG A 6 2.48 6.60 14.88
CA ARG A 6 1.79 7.77 14.30
C ARG A 6 0.63 7.39 13.37
N PRO A 7 -0.65 7.73 13.71
CA PRO A 7 -1.75 7.39 12.83
C PRO A 7 -1.43 7.91 11.43
N ILE A 8 -1.30 6.98 10.48
CA ILE A 8 -1.30 7.34 9.07
C ILE A 8 -2.68 7.94 8.85
N MET A 9 -2.72 9.26 8.67
CA MET A 9 -3.96 9.97 8.40
C MET A 9 -4.56 9.44 7.10
N ASP A 10 -5.83 9.75 6.87
CA ASP A 10 -6.49 9.33 5.65
C ASP A 10 -5.74 9.80 4.41
N ILE A 11 -5.07 8.86 3.76
CA ILE A 11 -4.23 9.12 2.60
C ILE A 11 -5.08 9.52 1.39
N TRP A 12 -6.37 9.17 1.36
CA TRP A 12 -7.25 9.36 0.22
C TRP A 12 -7.72 10.81 0.06
N HIS A 13 -7.77 11.57 1.15
CA HIS A 13 -8.16 12.99 1.16
C HIS A 13 -7.02 13.95 1.53
N ASP A 14 -5.81 13.44 1.76
CA ASP A 14 -4.63 14.25 2.08
C ASP A 14 -4.09 15.04 0.87
N PRO A 15 -4.13 16.38 0.87
CA PRO A 15 -3.74 17.19 -0.29
C PRO A 15 -2.26 17.05 -0.68
N ARG A 16 -1.42 16.53 0.22
CA ARG A 16 0.00 16.27 -0.07
C ARG A 16 0.21 15.28 -1.20
N PHE A 17 -0.80 14.46 -1.53
CA PHE A 17 -0.73 13.44 -2.57
C PHE A 17 -1.55 13.78 -3.83
N ASP A 18 -2.10 14.99 -3.96
CA ASP A 18 -2.92 15.38 -5.12
C ASP A 18 -2.13 15.50 -6.44
N PHE A 19 -0.80 15.34 -6.38
CA PHE A 19 0.06 15.27 -7.56
C PHE A 19 0.04 13.90 -8.26
N THR A 20 -0.64 12.89 -7.70
CA THR A 20 -0.76 11.54 -8.27
C THR A 20 -2.04 11.41 -9.10
N ASP A 21 -1.98 10.68 -10.21
CA ASP A 21 -3.13 10.58 -11.13
C ASP A 21 -4.04 9.38 -10.82
N THR A 22 -3.52 8.34 -10.15
CA THR A 22 -4.26 7.10 -9.87
C THR A 22 -4.27 6.73 -8.38
N LEU A 23 -5.23 5.88 -7.99
CA LEU A 23 -5.30 5.35 -6.62
C LEU A 23 -4.05 4.56 -6.24
N GLU A 24 -3.48 3.81 -7.18
CA GLU A 24 -2.24 3.04 -6.98
C GLU A 24 -1.06 3.96 -6.74
N GLU A 25 -0.94 5.05 -7.52
CA GLU A 25 0.13 6.04 -7.33
C GLU A 25 -0.03 6.77 -6.00
N ARG A 26 -1.27 7.12 -5.62
CA ARG A 26 -1.57 7.74 -4.32
C ARG A 26 -1.19 6.83 -3.16
N LEU A 27 -1.61 5.57 -3.22
CA LEU A 27 -1.27 4.55 -2.23
C LEU A 27 0.25 4.37 -2.12
N LEU A 28 0.93 4.31 -3.26
CA LEU A 28 2.38 4.18 -3.33
C LEU A 28 3.09 5.41 -2.76
N ALA A 29 2.67 6.61 -3.14
CA ALA A 29 3.21 7.88 -2.65
C ALA A 29 3.06 8.00 -1.13
N ALA A 30 1.89 7.67 -0.59
CA ALA A 30 1.65 7.68 0.84
C ALA A 30 2.53 6.65 1.58
N GLY A 31 2.64 5.42 1.05
CA GLY A 31 3.52 4.40 1.61
C GLY A 31 5.00 4.85 1.62
N LEU A 32 5.45 5.50 0.55
CA LEU A 32 6.82 6.04 0.44
C LEU A 32 7.07 7.19 1.42
N TYR A 33 6.10 8.10 1.56
CA TYR A 33 6.17 9.25 2.47
C TYR A 33 6.19 8.82 3.93
N HIS A 34 5.33 7.88 4.31
CA HIS A 34 5.23 7.40 5.70
C HIS A 34 6.29 6.34 6.06
N SER A 35 6.97 5.74 5.08
CA SER A 35 8.03 4.76 5.34
C SER A 35 9.21 5.38 6.08
N ARG A 36 9.61 4.72 7.17
CA ARG A 36 10.86 5.01 7.90
C ARG A 36 12.10 4.41 7.21
N GLU A 37 11.89 3.39 6.39
CA GLU A 37 12.94 2.64 5.73
C GLU A 37 13.23 3.19 4.33
N ARG A 38 14.50 3.14 3.92
CA ARG A 38 14.96 3.54 2.57
C ARG A 38 14.40 2.62 1.48
N HIS A 39 14.28 1.34 1.79
CA HIS A 39 13.79 0.31 0.87
C HIS A 39 12.35 -0.04 1.21
N VAL A 40 11.46 0.10 0.25
CA VAL A 40 10.03 -0.22 0.40
C VAL A 40 9.70 -1.40 -0.49
N ALA A 41 9.20 -2.48 0.13
CA ALA A 41 8.76 -3.64 -0.61
C ALA A 41 7.47 -3.32 -1.37
N LEU A 42 7.48 -3.54 -2.69
CA LEU A 42 6.31 -3.39 -3.54
C LEU A 42 5.87 -4.77 -4.01
N MET A 43 4.75 -5.23 -3.47
CA MET A 43 4.12 -6.47 -3.89
C MET A 43 3.24 -6.23 -5.11
N SER A 44 3.57 -6.84 -6.25
CA SER A 44 2.83 -6.64 -7.50
C SER A 44 3.11 -7.76 -8.52
N HIS A 45 2.23 -7.93 -9.51
CA HIS A 45 2.38 -8.93 -10.57
C HIS A 45 3.56 -8.66 -11.52
N LYS A 46 3.87 -7.38 -11.75
CA LYS A 46 4.93 -6.93 -12.66
C LYS A 46 5.86 -5.95 -11.93
N PRO A 47 7.15 -5.87 -12.30
CA PRO A 47 8.07 -4.93 -11.68
C PRO A 47 7.62 -3.46 -11.88
N PRO A 48 8.02 -2.55 -10.98
CA PRO A 48 7.62 -1.14 -11.07
C PRO A 48 8.16 -0.49 -12.35
N GLY A 49 7.24 0.13 -13.10
CA GLY A 49 7.56 0.93 -14.28
C GLY A 49 8.42 2.16 -13.95
N ALA A 50 8.86 2.87 -14.99
CA ALA A 50 9.68 4.07 -14.83
C ALA A 50 8.97 5.18 -14.02
N GLY A 51 7.66 5.33 -14.17
CA GLY A 51 6.84 6.28 -13.40
C GLY A 51 6.94 6.04 -11.90
N TRP A 52 6.68 4.83 -11.44
CA TRP A 52 6.74 4.46 -10.02
C TRP A 52 8.15 4.55 -9.44
N ARG A 53 9.19 4.28 -10.25
CA ARG A 53 10.58 4.51 -9.84
C ARG A 53 10.90 5.99 -9.65
N ARG A 54 10.40 6.87 -10.53
CA ARG A 54 10.51 8.33 -10.35
C ARG A 54 9.73 8.81 -9.13
N LEU A 55 8.54 8.26 -8.90
CA LEU A 55 7.75 8.54 -7.72
C LEU A 55 8.51 8.19 -6.43
N ALA A 56 9.13 7.01 -6.36
CA ALA A 56 9.98 6.63 -5.24
C ALA A 56 11.20 7.53 -5.04
N ALA A 57 11.82 7.98 -6.15
CA ALA A 57 12.94 8.91 -6.09
C ALA A 57 12.55 10.27 -5.49
N ARG A 58 11.32 10.77 -5.74
CA ARG A 58 10.79 12.00 -5.12
C ARG A 58 10.81 11.95 -3.58
N PHE A 59 10.68 10.77 -2.99
CA PHE A 59 10.71 10.56 -1.54
C PHE A 59 12.07 10.05 -1.03
N HIS A 60 13.11 10.02 -1.87
CA HIS A 60 14.42 9.44 -1.55
C HIS A 60 14.32 7.98 -1.06
N ARG A 61 13.43 7.19 -1.69
CA ARG A 61 13.20 5.78 -1.41
C ARG A 61 13.49 4.92 -2.64
N LYS A 62 13.70 3.63 -2.40
CA LYS A 62 13.87 2.62 -3.45
C LYS A 62 12.81 1.54 -3.32
N LEU A 63 12.13 1.25 -4.42
CA LEU A 63 11.19 0.13 -4.49
C LEU A 63 11.94 -1.18 -4.68
N VAL A 64 11.62 -2.16 -3.85
CA VAL A 64 12.07 -3.53 -3.99
C VAL A 64 10.88 -4.35 -4.48
N HIS A 65 10.93 -4.80 -5.73
CA HIS A 65 9.84 -5.60 -6.28
C HIS A 65 9.81 -6.98 -5.62
N VAL A 66 8.64 -7.33 -5.06
CA VAL A 66 8.36 -8.65 -4.54
C VAL A 66 7.23 -9.25 -5.40
N PRO A 67 7.53 -10.20 -6.30
CA PRO A 67 6.51 -10.76 -7.18
C PRO A 67 5.42 -11.48 -6.38
N LEU A 68 4.14 -11.20 -6.69
CA LEU A 68 3.00 -11.88 -6.07
C LEU A 68 3.06 -13.40 -6.24
N SER A 69 3.61 -13.88 -7.36
CA SER A 69 3.77 -15.32 -7.65
C SER A 69 4.67 -16.07 -6.67
N ARG A 70 5.44 -15.37 -5.81
CA ARG A 70 6.24 -16.00 -4.75
C ARG A 70 5.43 -16.38 -3.52
N PHE A 71 4.17 -15.97 -3.44
CA PHE A 71 3.29 -16.26 -2.32
C PHE A 71 2.18 -17.22 -2.74
N GLY A 72 1.85 -18.17 -1.87
CA GLY A 72 0.67 -19.01 -2.05
C GLY A 72 -0.61 -18.19 -1.99
N THR A 73 -1.66 -18.64 -2.68
CA THR A 73 -2.97 -17.97 -2.73
C THR A 73 -3.52 -17.67 -1.33
N GLU A 74 -3.39 -18.61 -0.39
CA GLU A 74 -3.81 -18.41 0.99
C GLU A 74 -3.10 -17.24 1.67
N THR A 75 -1.78 -17.11 1.48
CA THR A 75 -0.99 -15.99 2.02
C THR A 75 -1.45 -14.66 1.43
N ILE A 76 -1.75 -14.62 0.13
CA ILE A 76 -2.26 -13.41 -0.54
C ILE A 76 -3.63 -13.01 0.04
N GLU A 77 -4.54 -13.97 0.24
CA GLU A 77 -5.85 -13.69 0.82
C GLU A 77 -5.76 -13.22 2.28
N ARG A 78 -4.87 -13.81 3.08
CA ARG A 78 -4.59 -13.34 4.45
C ARG A 78 -4.06 -11.89 4.45
N LEU A 79 -3.16 -11.56 3.52
CA LEU A 79 -2.64 -10.19 3.37
C LEU A 79 -3.76 -9.22 2.99
N ARG A 80 -4.64 -9.57 2.05
CA ARG A 80 -5.79 -8.73 1.67
C ARG A 80 -6.71 -8.45 2.85
N MET A 81 -7.05 -9.48 3.61
CA MET A 81 -7.89 -9.36 4.81
C MET A 81 -7.25 -8.44 5.84
N PHE A 82 -5.96 -8.61 6.16
CA PHE A 82 -5.26 -7.77 7.13
C PHE A 82 -5.33 -6.27 6.77
N HIS A 83 -5.08 -5.92 5.51
CA HIS A 83 -5.10 -4.52 5.08
C HIS A 83 -6.50 -3.89 5.17
N VAL A 84 -7.53 -4.64 4.78
CA VAL A 84 -8.92 -4.16 4.80
C VAL A 84 -9.45 -3.98 6.23
N LEU A 85 -9.04 -4.84 7.16
CA LEU A 85 -9.50 -4.76 8.56
C LEU A 85 -8.96 -3.54 9.33
N ASN A 86 -8.03 -2.77 8.76
CA ASN A 86 -7.46 -1.58 9.39
C ASN A 86 -8.45 -0.39 9.48
N GLY A 87 -9.49 -0.32 8.63
CA GLY A 87 -10.49 0.76 8.64
C GLY A 87 -11.86 0.29 9.15
N HIS A 88 -12.47 1.00 10.12
CA HIS A 88 -13.76 0.58 10.72
C HIS A 88 -14.90 0.53 9.70
N GLU A 89 -15.00 1.56 8.86
CA GLU A 89 -16.00 1.62 7.78
C GLU A 89 -15.70 0.58 6.70
N VAL A 90 -14.44 0.42 6.33
CA VAL A 90 -14.00 -0.53 5.30
C VAL A 90 -14.46 -1.96 5.61
N ARG A 91 -14.49 -2.34 6.90
CA ARG A 91 -14.98 -3.66 7.34
C ARG A 91 -16.43 -3.94 6.96
N THR A 92 -17.27 -2.91 6.79
CA THR A 92 -18.70 -3.08 6.48
C THR A 92 -18.95 -3.59 5.07
N TYR A 93 -18.07 -3.27 4.11
CA TYR A 93 -18.18 -3.66 2.70
C TYR A 93 -17.03 -4.55 2.21
N ALA A 94 -16.06 -4.85 3.08
CA ALA A 94 -14.90 -5.71 2.82
C ALA A 94 -15.24 -7.05 2.14
N SER A 95 -16.35 -7.66 2.54
CA SER A 95 -16.82 -8.96 2.04
C SER A 95 -17.12 -8.97 0.54
N HIS A 96 -17.36 -7.81 -0.08
CA HIS A 96 -17.57 -7.72 -1.53
C HIS A 96 -16.26 -7.88 -2.33
N PHE A 97 -15.12 -7.64 -1.69
CA PHE A 97 -13.81 -7.58 -2.35
C PHE A 97 -12.86 -8.70 -1.89
N ILE A 98 -13.12 -9.32 -0.73
CA ILE A 98 -12.34 -10.43 -0.19
C ILE A 98 -13.19 -11.70 -0.22
N ARG A 99 -12.71 -12.73 -0.92
CA ARG A 99 -13.36 -14.04 -0.91
C ARG A 99 -12.99 -14.74 0.39
N LYS A 100 -13.98 -15.15 1.18
CA LYS A 100 -13.71 -16.04 2.31
C LYS A 100 -13.17 -17.36 1.74
N PRO A 101 -12.11 -17.95 2.34
CA PRO A 101 -11.70 -19.30 2.01
C PRO A 101 -12.81 -20.31 2.29
#